data_AF-A0A7V7X5H8-F1
#
_entry.id   AF-A0A7V7X5H8-F1
#
_cell.length_a   1.000
_cell.length_b   1.000
_cell.length_c   1.000
_cell.angle_alpha   90.00
_cell.angle_beta   90.00
_cell.angle_gamma   90.00
#
_symmetry.space_group_name_H-M   'P 1'
#
loop_
_entity.id
_entity.type
_entity.pdbx_description
1 polymer ?
#
loop_
_entity_poly.entity_id
_entity_poly.type
_entity_poly.pdbx_seq_one_letter_code
_entity_poly.pdbx_strand_id
1 'polypeptide(L)'
;MKKTLLFSIAAVTSILMIVCMISSAQAGVTGRLKGKVIDKGSRQPLPGAVVKIEGTFFETTSNAGGEFSFICIDAGTYDIRVELDGYARQSMTGFAVYPDMGNEILFELSPRGNDGHFIVLDAESVSSKSDDPYMRRLVDSKTFSRQPHHSLNDIILQSSGGVYQRAITTSLPLGERYMRTDELFFRGGAARESGTFLNGLRLTDANTGTSFLSLPYGAIDQVTVQTGGYEAKYGQFGTGMIQIVSKRGGKSLAGSGEVVTSDYGTSVYNLSLGGPVTDQIRFYAALDYTAAEDAEPGVFGHPVIRYNTTGISNPDPVINDTAIFVTDQNGRLKYKRGARPDRVNASDLTNFYANVSYTPNAVMQFDLTTLFSSIKRNQFSSHILLSPSGVPREERSTYVVNLTGKYFLSPSMFLEGHIGMYS
;
A
#
# COMPACT_ATOMS: atom_id res chain seq x y z
N MET A 1 50.35 -25.59 -11.15
CA MET A 1 49.92 -24.22 -11.57
C MET A 1 48.70 -24.20 -12.48
N LYS A 2 48.59 -25.02 -13.54
CA LYS A 2 47.41 -24.95 -14.45
C LYS A 2 46.06 -25.35 -13.81
N LYS A 3 46.04 -26.35 -12.91
CA LYS A 3 44.80 -26.80 -12.23
C LYS A 3 44.24 -25.80 -11.21
N THR A 4 45.11 -25.08 -10.49
CA THR A 4 44.71 -24.04 -9.53
C THR A 4 44.15 -22.82 -10.24
N LEU A 5 44.73 -22.42 -11.38
CA LEU A 5 44.22 -21.32 -12.21
C LEU A 5 42.82 -21.63 -12.80
N LEU A 6 42.60 -22.86 -13.24
CA LEU A 6 41.30 -23.31 -13.76
C LEU A 6 40.20 -23.32 -12.68
N PHE A 7 40.52 -23.70 -11.45
CA PHE A 7 39.59 -23.63 -10.32
C PHE A 7 39.24 -22.19 -9.93
N SER A 8 40.23 -21.28 -9.94
CA SER A 8 39.99 -19.85 -9.69
C SER A 8 39.09 -19.23 -10.75
N ILE A 9 39.28 -19.56 -12.03
CA ILE A 9 38.44 -19.05 -13.12
C ILE A 9 37.00 -19.59 -12.99
N ALA A 10 36.82 -20.88 -12.68
CA ALA A 10 35.50 -21.49 -12.50
C ALA A 10 34.75 -20.94 -11.27
N ALA A 11 35.46 -20.62 -10.19
CA ALA A 11 34.87 -19.98 -9.01
C ALA A 11 34.44 -18.54 -9.30
N VAL A 12 35.28 -17.76 -10.00
CA VAL A 12 34.95 -16.38 -10.40
C VAL A 12 33.79 -16.34 -11.39
N THR A 13 33.73 -17.26 -12.38
CA THR A 13 32.60 -17.33 -13.31
C THR A 13 31.32 -17.83 -12.65
N SER A 14 31.39 -18.73 -11.66
CA SER A 14 30.23 -19.15 -10.89
C SER A 14 29.69 -18.04 -9.99
N ILE A 15 30.57 -17.26 -9.36
CA ILE A 15 30.18 -16.08 -8.58
C ILE A 15 29.55 -15.02 -9.49
N LEU A 16 30.13 -14.79 -10.69
CA LEU A 16 29.57 -13.85 -11.67
C LEU A 16 28.20 -14.30 -12.21
N MET A 17 27.99 -15.61 -12.43
CA MET A 17 26.68 -16.17 -12.79
C MET A 17 25.64 -16.04 -11.67
N ILE A 18 26.05 -16.26 -10.42
CA ILE A 18 25.16 -16.10 -9.25
C ILE A 18 24.76 -14.63 -9.09
N VAL A 19 25.70 -13.70 -9.27
CA VAL A 19 25.42 -12.25 -9.27
C VAL A 19 24.48 -11.85 -10.42
N CYS A 20 24.65 -12.44 -11.61
CA CYS A 20 23.74 -12.20 -12.75
C CYS A 20 22.33 -12.82 -12.56
N MET A 21 22.19 -13.91 -11.81
CA MET A 21 20.88 -14.52 -11.51
C MET A 21 20.08 -13.75 -10.44
N ILE A 22 20.76 -13.00 -9.57
CA ILE A 22 20.11 -12.13 -8.58
C ILE A 22 19.57 -10.84 -9.22
N SER A 23 20.00 -10.51 -10.45
CA SER A 23 19.48 -9.40 -11.27
C SER A 23 18.10 -9.69 -11.89
N SER A 24 17.19 -10.28 -11.13
CA SER A 24 15.76 -10.08 -11.41
C SER A 24 15.50 -8.61 -11.14
N ALA A 25 15.31 -7.80 -12.19
CA ALA A 25 15.04 -6.37 -12.08
C ALA A 25 13.83 -6.16 -11.16
N GLN A 26 14.08 -5.83 -9.90
CA GLN A 26 13.03 -5.45 -8.98
C GLN A 26 12.58 -4.05 -9.36
N ALA A 27 11.28 -3.81 -9.22
CA ALA A 27 10.71 -2.50 -9.46
C ALA A 27 11.26 -1.51 -8.42
N GLY A 28 12.08 -0.56 -8.86
CA GLY A 28 12.51 0.54 -7.99
C GLY A 28 11.32 1.37 -7.56
N VAL A 29 11.28 1.80 -6.29
CA VAL A 29 10.25 2.71 -5.76
C VAL A 29 10.72 4.15 -5.70
N THR A 30 11.66 4.47 -6.57
CA THR A 30 12.25 5.80 -6.61
C THR A 30 11.59 6.66 -7.67
N GLY A 31 11.30 7.90 -7.30
CA GLY A 31 10.90 8.95 -8.20
C GLY A 31 12.09 9.73 -8.74
N ARG A 32 11.81 10.54 -9.75
CA ARG A 32 12.69 11.63 -10.19
C ARG A 32 11.97 12.94 -9.91
N LEU A 33 12.73 13.92 -9.41
CA LEU A 33 12.26 15.29 -9.25
C LEU A 33 13.09 16.17 -10.16
N LYS A 34 12.47 16.79 -11.14
CA LYS A 34 13.07 17.81 -11.98
C LYS A 34 12.42 19.15 -11.67
N GLY A 35 13.11 20.22 -12.00
CA GLY A 35 12.50 21.52 -11.88
C GLY A 35 13.32 22.62 -12.47
N LYS A 36 12.75 23.82 -12.40
CA LYS A 36 13.38 25.04 -12.88
C LYS A 36 13.27 26.12 -11.82
N VAL A 37 14.32 26.92 -11.70
CA VAL A 37 14.38 28.10 -10.84
C VAL A 37 14.46 29.32 -11.74
N ILE A 38 13.49 30.21 -11.60
CA ILE A 38 13.40 31.45 -12.37
C ILE A 38 13.21 32.65 -11.46
N ASP A 39 13.56 33.82 -11.96
CA ASP A 39 13.25 35.10 -11.33
C ASP A 39 11.77 35.44 -11.56
N LYS A 40 11.04 35.77 -10.48
CA LYS A 40 9.59 36.03 -10.54
C LYS A 40 9.24 37.24 -11.40
N GLY A 41 10.09 38.27 -11.44
CA GLY A 41 9.83 39.52 -12.17
C GLY A 41 10.19 39.42 -13.64
N SER A 42 11.44 39.07 -13.92
CA SER A 42 12.02 39.01 -15.27
C SER A 42 11.76 37.71 -16.02
N ARG A 43 11.32 36.65 -15.32
CA ARG A 43 11.15 35.28 -15.85
C ARG A 43 12.44 34.65 -16.39
N GLN A 44 13.60 35.24 -16.09
CA GLN A 44 14.89 34.70 -16.52
C GLN A 44 15.31 33.50 -15.64
N PRO A 45 16.03 32.52 -16.22
CA PRO A 45 16.55 31.40 -15.45
C PRO A 45 17.61 31.84 -14.45
N LEU A 46 17.59 31.22 -13.26
CA LEU A 46 18.53 31.52 -12.18
C LEU A 46 19.53 30.36 -12.01
N PRO A 47 20.76 30.49 -12.55
CA PRO A 47 21.82 29.50 -12.35
C PRO A 47 22.43 29.59 -10.95
N GLY A 48 22.93 28.45 -10.45
CA GLY A 48 23.63 28.37 -9.16
C GLY A 48 22.72 28.42 -7.91
N ALA A 49 21.39 28.36 -8.08
CA ALA A 49 20.47 28.24 -6.97
C ALA A 49 20.61 26.85 -6.34
N VAL A 50 20.88 26.81 -5.03
CA VAL A 50 21.00 25.58 -4.25
C VAL A 50 19.60 25.08 -3.93
N VAL A 51 19.29 23.86 -4.38
CA VAL A 51 18.03 23.16 -4.10
C VAL A 51 18.33 22.00 -3.16
N LYS A 52 17.55 21.89 -2.08
CA LYS A 52 17.73 20.88 -1.05
C LYS A 52 16.41 20.21 -0.69
N ILE A 53 16.43 18.89 -0.56
CA ILE A 53 15.30 18.12 -0.02
C ILE A 53 15.50 17.98 1.49
N GLU A 54 14.61 18.64 2.22
CA GLU A 54 14.71 18.77 3.66
C GLU A 54 14.66 17.40 4.36
N GLY A 55 15.67 17.12 5.18
CA GLY A 55 15.76 15.86 5.94
C GLY A 55 16.39 14.71 5.21
N THR A 56 16.97 14.99 4.06
CA THR A 56 17.81 14.07 3.31
C THR A 56 19.16 14.72 3.07
N PHE A 57 20.09 13.95 2.52
CA PHE A 57 21.35 14.49 2.01
C PHE A 57 21.25 14.94 0.54
N PHE A 58 20.05 14.94 -0.05
CA PHE A 58 19.86 15.36 -1.44
C PHE A 58 19.95 16.88 -1.54
N GLU A 59 21.03 17.32 -2.19
CA GLU A 59 21.32 18.72 -2.49
C GLU A 59 21.87 18.80 -3.91
N THR A 60 21.42 19.79 -4.68
CA THR A 60 21.88 20.04 -6.06
C THR A 60 21.85 21.53 -6.36
N THR A 61 22.45 21.95 -7.46
CA THR A 61 22.47 23.34 -7.91
C THR A 61 21.85 23.48 -9.30
N SER A 62 21.10 24.54 -9.53
CA SER A 62 20.55 24.83 -10.86
C SER A 62 21.64 25.13 -11.89
N ASN A 63 21.46 24.65 -13.11
CA ASN A 63 22.39 24.83 -14.23
C ASN A 63 22.22 26.21 -14.92
N ALA A 64 22.94 26.46 -16.02
CA ALA A 64 22.85 27.71 -16.80
C ALA A 64 21.43 28.04 -17.29
N GLY A 65 20.60 27.02 -17.51
CA GLY A 65 19.18 27.16 -17.87
C GLY A 65 18.24 27.29 -16.66
N GLY A 66 18.78 27.37 -15.43
CA GLY A 66 18.00 27.39 -14.19
C GLY A 66 17.41 26.02 -13.82
N GLU A 67 17.77 24.96 -14.52
CA GLU A 67 17.20 23.62 -14.34
C GLU A 67 17.97 22.82 -13.30
N PHE A 68 17.25 21.98 -12.54
CA PHE A 68 17.84 21.04 -11.59
C PHE A 68 17.13 19.69 -11.68
N SER A 69 17.81 18.66 -11.18
CA SER A 69 17.21 17.33 -11.05
C SER A 69 17.79 16.56 -9.89
N PHE A 70 16.92 15.83 -9.20
CA PHE A 70 17.26 14.76 -8.30
C PHE A 70 16.76 13.44 -8.89
N ILE A 71 17.54 12.38 -8.69
CA ILE A 71 17.11 11.02 -9.00
C ILE A 71 17.15 10.17 -7.74
N CYS A 72 16.49 9.02 -7.78
CA CYS A 72 16.54 8.05 -6.69
C CYS A 72 15.96 8.58 -5.37
N ILE A 73 15.05 9.55 -5.45
CA ILE A 73 14.31 9.99 -4.27
C ILE A 73 13.28 8.90 -4.01
N ASP A 74 13.19 8.42 -2.78
CA ASP A 74 12.08 7.56 -2.41
C ASP A 74 10.74 8.21 -2.71
N ALA A 75 9.75 7.42 -3.12
CA ALA A 75 8.40 7.93 -3.14
C ALA A 75 7.97 8.34 -1.72
N GLY A 76 7.27 9.46 -1.63
CA GLY A 76 6.81 10.04 -0.38
C GLY A 76 6.65 11.55 -0.47
N THR A 77 6.30 12.17 0.66
CA THR A 77 6.07 13.61 0.73
C THR A 77 7.27 14.33 1.36
N TYR A 78 7.74 15.39 0.69
CA TYR A 78 8.95 16.11 1.02
C TYR A 78 8.75 17.63 1.08
N ASP A 79 9.53 18.28 1.93
CA ASP A 79 9.72 19.71 1.86
C ASP A 79 10.97 20.01 1.01
N ILE A 80 10.86 20.90 0.04
CA ILE A 80 11.95 21.25 -0.88
C ILE A 80 12.27 22.73 -0.71
N ARG A 81 13.53 23.03 -0.43
CA ARG A 81 14.01 24.39 -0.23
C ARG A 81 14.90 24.82 -1.38
N VAL A 82 14.75 26.08 -1.80
CA VAL A 82 15.63 26.74 -2.76
C VAL A 82 16.23 28.00 -2.16
N GLU A 83 17.55 28.15 -2.33
CA GLU A 83 18.34 29.27 -1.87
C GLU A 83 19.27 29.78 -2.96
N LEU A 84 19.29 31.09 -3.18
CA LEU A 84 20.27 31.75 -4.04
C LEU A 84 20.64 33.09 -3.40
N ASP A 85 21.92 33.47 -3.47
CA ASP A 85 22.36 34.74 -2.92
C ASP A 85 21.71 35.92 -3.67
N GLY A 86 21.33 36.97 -2.93
CA GLY A 86 20.54 38.08 -3.46
C GLY A 86 19.03 37.80 -3.64
N TYR A 87 18.56 36.58 -3.37
CA TYR A 87 17.14 36.20 -3.46
C TYR A 87 16.54 35.82 -2.10
N ALA A 88 15.22 35.97 -1.95
CA ALA A 88 14.49 35.48 -0.80
C ALA A 88 14.44 33.94 -0.85
N ARG A 89 14.76 33.28 0.27
CA ARG A 89 14.66 31.82 0.40
C ARG A 89 13.20 31.39 0.27
N GLN A 90 12.98 30.38 -0.55
CA GLN A 90 11.66 29.79 -0.77
C GLN A 90 11.65 28.34 -0.33
N SER A 91 10.55 27.88 0.26
CA SER A 91 10.36 26.48 0.65
C SER A 91 8.99 26.01 0.16
N MET A 92 8.97 24.90 -0.57
CA MET A 92 7.77 24.17 -0.91
C MET A 92 7.55 23.11 0.17
N THR A 93 6.39 23.12 0.81
CA THR A 93 6.05 22.11 1.81
C THR A 93 5.06 21.09 1.27
N GLY A 94 5.23 19.83 1.65
CA GLY A 94 4.26 18.79 1.31
C GLY A 94 4.28 18.35 -0.15
N PHE A 95 5.41 18.50 -0.86
CA PHE A 95 5.53 18.06 -2.24
C PHE A 95 5.62 16.53 -2.32
N ALA A 96 4.65 15.90 -2.98
CA ALA A 96 4.63 14.46 -3.14
C ALA A 96 5.49 14.04 -4.34
N VAL A 97 6.50 13.21 -4.07
CA VAL A 97 7.32 12.52 -5.07
C VAL A 97 6.72 11.15 -5.29
N TYR A 98 6.40 10.86 -6.55
CA TYR A 98 5.79 9.60 -6.94
C TYR A 98 6.79 8.64 -7.57
N PRO A 99 6.64 7.32 -7.36
CA PRO A 99 7.53 6.33 -7.95
C PRO A 99 7.34 6.33 -9.47
N ASP A 100 8.44 6.20 -10.22
CA ASP A 100 8.40 6.05 -11.68
C ASP A 100 7.66 7.16 -12.45
N MET A 101 7.54 8.32 -11.83
CA MET A 101 7.07 9.56 -12.46
C MET A 101 8.19 10.60 -12.47
N GLY A 102 8.22 11.40 -13.54
CA GLY A 102 8.98 12.63 -13.60
C GLY A 102 8.19 13.75 -12.94
N ASN A 103 8.42 13.96 -11.65
CA ASN A 103 7.77 15.05 -10.91
C ASN A 103 8.47 16.36 -11.30
N GLU A 104 7.72 17.35 -11.78
CA GLU A 104 8.27 18.65 -12.16
C GLU A 104 7.77 19.76 -11.22
N ILE A 105 8.70 20.62 -10.79
CA ILE A 105 8.41 21.79 -9.94
C ILE A 105 9.04 23.06 -10.52
N LEU A 106 8.30 24.17 -10.46
CA LEU A 106 8.79 25.49 -10.81
C LEU A 106 8.94 26.33 -9.53
N PHE A 107 10.13 26.88 -9.31
CA PHE A 107 10.40 27.87 -8.27
C PHE A 107 10.55 29.25 -8.89
N GLU A 108 9.74 30.20 -8.41
CA GLU A 108 9.77 31.61 -8.82
C GLU A 108 10.33 32.47 -7.67
N LEU A 109 11.64 32.67 -7.66
CA LEU A 109 12.31 33.41 -6.59
C LEU A 109 12.08 34.92 -6.77
N SER A 110 11.85 35.59 -5.64
CA SER A 110 11.80 37.06 -5.58
C SER A 110 13.12 37.60 -5.05
N PRO A 111 13.65 38.71 -5.60
CA PRO A 111 14.84 39.36 -5.04
C PRO A 111 14.67 39.62 -3.55
N ARG A 112 15.78 39.51 -2.80
CA ARG A 112 15.76 39.68 -1.35
C ARG A 112 15.45 41.14 -1.02
N GLY A 113 14.23 41.41 -0.56
CA GLY A 113 13.89 42.68 0.06
C GLY A 113 14.61 42.86 1.41
N ASN A 114 14.60 44.09 1.94
CA ASN A 114 15.26 44.41 3.23
C ASN A 114 14.74 43.58 4.43
N ASP A 115 13.58 42.95 4.30
CA ASP A 115 12.89 42.31 5.43
C ASP A 115 13.13 40.79 5.55
N GLY A 116 13.95 40.19 4.67
CA GLY A 116 14.46 38.82 4.85
C GLY A 116 13.41 37.70 4.94
N HIS A 117 12.15 37.96 4.57
CA HIS A 117 11.04 37.02 4.73
C HIS A 117 11.25 35.70 3.95
N PHE A 118 10.91 34.59 4.60
CA PHE A 118 10.86 33.26 4.01
C PHE A 118 9.50 33.06 3.34
N ILE A 119 9.49 32.66 2.07
CA ILE A 119 8.24 32.35 1.35
C ILE A 119 7.99 30.85 1.44
N VAL A 120 6.94 30.45 2.15
CA VAL A 120 6.47 29.06 2.18
C VAL A 120 5.34 28.90 1.18
N LEU A 121 5.49 27.98 0.24
CA LEU A 121 4.46 27.58 -0.71
C LEU A 121 3.90 26.21 -0.31
N ASP A 122 2.59 26.04 -0.41
CA ASP A 122 1.95 24.73 -0.32
C ASP A 122 2.02 24.05 -1.70
N ALA A 123 2.34 22.74 -1.74
CA ALA A 123 2.45 21.97 -2.98
C ALA A 123 1.18 22.02 -3.84
N GLU A 124 0.02 22.20 -3.23
CA GLU A 124 -1.28 22.34 -3.91
C GLU A 124 -1.39 23.62 -4.76
N SER A 125 -0.51 24.62 -4.52
CA SER A 125 -0.49 25.90 -5.23
C SER A 125 0.38 25.91 -6.50
N VAL A 126 1.15 24.85 -6.76
CA VAL A 126 2.02 24.75 -7.95
C VAL A 126 1.48 23.67 -8.88
N SER A 127 1.20 24.05 -10.12
CA SER A 127 0.80 23.14 -11.20
C SER A 127 1.94 22.18 -11.53
N SER A 128 2.05 21.05 -10.82
CA SER A 128 2.90 19.95 -11.25
C SER A 128 2.27 19.29 -12.47
N LYS A 129 2.86 19.51 -13.65
CA LYS A 129 2.44 18.81 -14.86
C LYS A 129 3.09 17.42 -14.82
N SER A 130 2.28 16.37 -14.72
CA SER A 130 2.78 14.99 -14.85
C SER A 130 2.86 14.64 -16.33
N ASP A 131 4.06 14.37 -16.84
CA ASP A 131 4.33 13.92 -18.23
C ASP A 131 4.06 12.42 -18.42
N ASP A 132 3.21 11.82 -17.58
CA ASP A 132 2.95 10.38 -17.60
C ASP A 132 2.07 9.97 -18.79
N PRO A 133 2.58 9.16 -19.75
CA PRO A 133 1.78 8.66 -20.86
C PRO A 133 0.76 7.58 -20.43
N TYR A 134 0.84 7.09 -19.19
CA TYR A 134 0.02 6.01 -18.68
C TYR A 134 -1.14 6.51 -17.82
N MET A 135 -2.25 5.76 -17.83
CA MET A 135 -3.40 6.02 -16.97
C MET A 135 -3.11 5.51 -15.55
N ARG A 136 -2.35 6.30 -14.80
CA ARG A 136 -2.08 6.09 -13.38
C ARG A 136 -2.99 6.98 -12.54
N ARG A 137 -3.66 6.38 -11.57
CA ARG A 137 -4.33 7.11 -10.52
C ARG A 137 -3.50 7.02 -9.26
N LEU A 138 -3.27 8.18 -8.67
CA LEU A 138 -2.60 8.27 -7.40
C LEU A 138 -3.53 8.82 -6.32
N VAL A 139 -3.39 8.27 -5.12
CA VAL A 139 -4.01 8.75 -3.88
C VAL A 139 -2.95 8.77 -2.78
N ASP A 140 -2.84 9.90 -2.09
CA ASP A 140 -1.89 10.13 -1.01
C ASP A 140 -2.56 10.06 0.37
N SER A 141 -1.73 10.03 1.41
CA SER A 141 -2.17 9.94 2.80
C SER A 141 -2.94 11.15 3.29
N LYS A 142 -2.73 12.33 2.71
CA LYS A 142 -3.52 13.54 2.98
C LYS A 142 -4.97 13.39 2.47
N THR A 143 -5.16 12.68 1.36
CA THR A 143 -6.49 12.45 0.78
C THR A 143 -7.27 11.42 1.60
N PHE A 144 -6.70 10.25 1.87
CA PHE A 144 -7.44 9.21 2.60
C PHE A 144 -7.55 9.48 4.10
N SER A 145 -6.71 10.32 4.72
CA SER A 145 -6.94 10.76 6.11
C SER A 145 -8.17 11.66 6.28
N ARG A 146 -8.72 12.22 5.20
CA ARG A 146 -9.93 13.06 5.22
C ARG A 146 -11.21 12.26 4.99
N GLN A 147 -11.09 10.97 4.71
CA GLN A 147 -12.21 10.09 4.38
C GLN A 147 -12.19 8.88 5.32
N PRO A 148 -13.36 8.39 5.76
CA PRO A 148 -13.43 7.18 6.56
C PRO A 148 -13.17 5.98 5.62
N HIS A 149 -11.90 5.62 5.44
CA HIS A 149 -11.53 4.36 4.82
C HIS A 149 -11.24 3.33 5.90
N HIS A 150 -11.70 2.11 5.68
CA HIS A 150 -11.52 1.03 6.64
C HIS A 150 -10.52 -0.02 6.14
N SER A 151 -10.05 0.08 4.89
CA SER A 151 -9.08 -0.85 4.31
C SER A 151 -8.29 -0.27 3.13
N LEU A 152 -7.16 -0.92 2.80
CA LEU A 152 -6.41 -0.68 1.57
C LEU A 152 -7.28 -0.85 0.30
N ASN A 153 -8.19 -1.82 0.29
CA ASN A 153 -9.07 -2.06 -0.85
C ASN A 153 -10.04 -0.89 -1.07
N ASP A 154 -10.55 -0.27 -0.01
CA ASP A 154 -11.42 0.91 -0.13
C ASP A 154 -10.69 2.08 -0.80
N ILE A 155 -9.42 2.29 -0.43
CA ILE A 155 -8.56 3.30 -1.04
C ILE A 155 -8.38 2.99 -2.54
N ILE A 156 -8.11 1.74 -2.89
CA ILE A 156 -7.92 1.30 -4.28
C ILE A 156 -9.21 1.48 -5.11
N LEU A 157 -10.36 1.03 -4.58
CA LEU A 157 -11.64 1.07 -5.27
C LEU A 157 -12.13 2.51 -5.54
N GLN A 158 -11.87 3.43 -4.60
CA GLN A 158 -12.26 4.83 -4.76
C GLN A 158 -11.28 5.60 -5.64
N SER A 159 -10.04 5.15 -5.75
CA SER A 159 -9.02 5.82 -6.55
C SER A 159 -9.37 5.79 -8.05
N SER A 160 -9.60 4.60 -8.63
CA SER A 160 -9.57 4.40 -10.08
C SER A 160 -10.87 3.82 -10.63
N GLY A 161 -11.40 4.44 -11.69
CA GLY A 161 -12.46 3.85 -12.49
C GLY A 161 -12.02 2.54 -13.15
N GLY A 162 -12.95 1.58 -13.27
CA GLY A 162 -12.69 0.28 -13.90
C GLY A 162 -12.01 -0.77 -12.99
N VAL A 163 -11.86 -0.47 -11.70
CA VAL A 163 -11.49 -1.44 -10.66
C VAL A 163 -12.75 -1.86 -9.92
N TYR A 164 -12.92 -3.17 -9.69
CA TYR A 164 -14.01 -3.68 -8.87
C TYR A 164 -13.55 -4.86 -8.03
N GLN A 165 -14.15 -5.01 -6.85
CA GLN A 165 -13.90 -6.12 -5.94
C GLN A 165 -14.98 -7.18 -6.12
N ARG A 166 -14.58 -8.46 -6.11
CA ARG A 166 -15.53 -9.57 -6.05
C ARG A 166 -15.03 -10.61 -5.06
N ALA A 167 -15.89 -10.99 -4.12
CA ALA A 167 -15.61 -12.12 -3.25
C ALA A 167 -15.66 -13.42 -4.06
N ILE A 168 -14.55 -14.16 -4.07
CA ILE A 168 -14.48 -15.48 -4.69
C ILE A 168 -14.44 -16.52 -3.59
N THR A 169 -15.29 -17.54 -3.74
CA THR A 169 -15.31 -18.70 -2.86
C THR A 169 -14.69 -19.88 -3.58
N THR A 170 -13.51 -20.32 -3.15
CA THR A 170 -12.84 -21.51 -3.70
C THR A 170 -13.01 -22.71 -2.76
N SER A 171 -13.39 -23.86 -3.31
CA SER A 171 -13.47 -25.12 -2.56
C SER A 171 -12.10 -25.78 -2.51
N LEU A 172 -11.56 -26.03 -1.31
CA LEU A 172 -10.29 -26.76 -1.17
C LEU A 172 -10.52 -28.30 -1.26
N PRO A 173 -9.54 -29.09 -1.74
CA PRO A 173 -9.71 -30.54 -2.02
C PRO A 173 -9.99 -31.44 -0.80
N LEU A 174 -10.04 -30.88 0.41
CA LEU A 174 -10.29 -31.58 1.67
C LEU A 174 -11.54 -30.99 2.32
N GLY A 175 -12.71 -31.53 1.94
CA GLY A 175 -14.01 -31.46 2.64
C GLY A 175 -14.35 -30.19 3.42
N GLU A 176 -15.30 -29.41 2.90
CA GLU A 176 -15.97 -28.28 3.60
C GLU A 176 -15.11 -27.08 4.01
N ARG A 177 -13.93 -26.90 3.42
CA ARG A 177 -13.17 -25.66 3.50
C ARG A 177 -13.41 -24.80 2.26
N TYR A 178 -14.12 -23.70 2.47
CA TYR A 178 -14.32 -22.64 1.50
C TYR A 178 -13.39 -21.48 1.86
N MET A 179 -12.51 -21.09 0.95
CA MET A 179 -11.71 -19.89 1.12
C MET A 179 -12.46 -18.74 0.44
N ARG A 180 -12.84 -17.72 1.21
CA ARG A 180 -13.45 -16.49 0.69
C ARG A 180 -12.37 -15.42 0.59
N THR A 181 -11.93 -15.11 -0.64
CA THR A 181 -10.95 -14.05 -0.93
C THR A 181 -11.64 -12.87 -1.59
N ASP A 182 -11.34 -11.68 -1.10
CA ASP A 182 -11.68 -10.44 -1.79
C ASP A 182 -10.62 -10.15 -2.85
N GLU A 183 -11.01 -10.32 -4.10
CA GLU A 183 -10.11 -10.17 -5.23
C GLU A 183 -10.46 -8.89 -6.02
N LEU A 184 -9.41 -8.14 -6.38
CA LEU A 184 -9.53 -6.93 -7.18
C LEU A 184 -9.36 -7.24 -8.67
N PHE A 185 -10.30 -6.78 -9.48
CA PHE A 185 -10.34 -6.96 -10.92
C PHE A 185 -10.12 -5.63 -11.62
N PHE A 186 -9.33 -5.64 -12.68
CA PHE A 186 -8.93 -4.44 -13.42
C PHE A 186 -9.40 -4.54 -14.85
N ARG A 187 -10.32 -3.65 -15.26
CA ARG A 187 -10.88 -3.56 -16.63
C ARG A 187 -11.36 -4.90 -17.20
N GLY A 188 -11.97 -5.74 -16.35
CA GLY A 188 -12.49 -7.05 -16.75
C GLY A 188 -11.45 -8.19 -16.77
N GLY A 189 -10.18 -7.87 -16.55
CA GLY A 189 -9.11 -8.84 -16.40
C GLY A 189 -9.15 -9.58 -15.06
N ALA A 190 -8.59 -10.79 -15.00
CA ALA A 190 -8.65 -11.61 -13.81
C ALA A 190 -7.72 -11.08 -12.70
N ALA A 191 -8.10 -11.23 -11.43
CA ALA A 191 -7.29 -10.76 -10.31
C ALA A 191 -5.88 -11.39 -10.27
N ARG A 192 -5.76 -12.64 -10.74
CA ARG A 192 -4.48 -13.35 -10.86
C ARG A 192 -3.52 -12.79 -11.93
N GLU A 193 -4.02 -11.88 -12.76
CA GLU A 193 -3.25 -11.22 -13.80
C GLU A 193 -2.92 -9.77 -13.40
N SER A 194 -3.05 -9.45 -12.11
CA SER A 194 -2.68 -8.17 -11.52
C SER A 194 -1.37 -8.28 -10.73
N GLY A 195 -0.60 -7.20 -10.70
CA GLY A 195 0.63 -7.10 -9.89
C GLY A 195 0.41 -6.19 -8.69
N THR A 196 0.75 -6.64 -7.48
CA THR A 196 0.77 -5.80 -6.28
C THR A 196 2.19 -5.67 -5.76
N PHE A 197 2.62 -4.43 -5.51
CA PHE A 197 3.95 -4.09 -5.04
C PHE A 197 3.88 -3.28 -3.75
N LEU A 198 4.66 -3.64 -2.74
CA LEU A 198 4.86 -2.86 -1.53
C LEU A 198 6.33 -2.44 -1.45
N ASN A 199 6.61 -1.14 -1.52
CA ASN A 199 7.97 -0.60 -1.56
C ASN A 199 8.86 -1.30 -2.60
N GLY A 200 8.28 -1.65 -3.76
CA GLY A 200 9.01 -2.27 -4.88
C GLY A 200 9.06 -3.79 -4.83
N LEU A 201 8.81 -4.38 -3.65
CA LEU A 201 8.69 -5.82 -3.49
C LEU A 201 7.35 -6.30 -4.03
N ARG A 202 7.38 -7.23 -4.98
CA ARG A 202 6.18 -7.88 -5.49
C ARG A 202 5.62 -8.85 -4.44
N LEU A 203 4.33 -8.71 -4.14
CA LEU A 203 3.60 -9.52 -3.14
C LEU A 203 2.56 -10.45 -3.77
N THR A 204 2.73 -10.75 -5.05
CA THR A 204 1.88 -11.71 -5.76
C THR A 204 2.34 -13.12 -5.44
N ASP A 205 1.44 -13.94 -4.90
CA ASP A 205 1.65 -15.35 -4.64
C ASP A 205 1.95 -16.08 -5.97
N ALA A 206 3.09 -16.75 -6.05
CA ALA A 206 3.54 -17.41 -7.26
C ALA A 206 2.68 -18.62 -7.66
N ASN A 207 1.96 -19.22 -6.70
CA ASN A 207 1.11 -20.40 -6.91
C ASN A 207 -0.31 -20.00 -7.33
N THR A 208 -0.90 -18.98 -6.70
CA THR A 208 -2.28 -18.55 -7.01
C THR A 208 -2.36 -17.41 -8.02
N GLY A 209 -1.26 -16.66 -8.20
CA GLY A 209 -1.21 -15.42 -8.96
C GLY A 209 -1.94 -14.25 -8.29
N THR A 210 -2.53 -14.46 -7.12
CA THR A 210 -3.27 -13.42 -6.38
C THR A 210 -2.38 -12.78 -5.33
N SER A 211 -2.70 -11.55 -4.93
CA SER A 211 -1.98 -10.86 -3.86
C SER A 211 -2.93 -10.72 -2.67
N PHE A 212 -2.50 -11.18 -1.49
CA PHE A 212 -3.21 -10.92 -0.24
C PHE A 212 -2.31 -10.03 0.61
N LEU A 213 -2.65 -8.75 0.67
CA LEU A 213 -1.96 -7.78 1.49
C LEU A 213 -2.97 -7.08 2.37
N SER A 214 -2.79 -7.23 3.69
CA SER A 214 -3.46 -6.40 4.68
C SER A 214 -2.39 -5.60 5.40
N LEU A 215 -2.54 -4.29 5.40
CA LEU A 215 -1.58 -3.34 5.95
C LEU A 215 -2.38 -2.28 6.70
N PRO A 216 -1.94 -1.84 7.90
CA PRO A 216 -2.66 -0.80 8.64
C PRO A 216 -2.81 0.44 7.75
N TYR A 217 -4.00 0.98 7.56
CA TYR A 217 -4.17 2.13 6.64
C TYR A 217 -3.29 3.32 7.06
N GLY A 218 -3.04 3.47 8.37
CA GLY A 218 -2.13 4.47 8.92
C GLY A 218 -0.66 4.29 8.51
N ALA A 219 -0.25 3.12 8.01
CA ALA A 219 1.08 2.85 7.47
C ALA A 219 1.18 3.08 5.96
N ILE A 220 0.07 3.33 5.26
CA ILE A 220 0.09 3.70 3.84
C ILE A 220 0.52 5.16 3.75
N ASP A 221 1.42 5.48 2.81
CA ASP A 221 1.70 6.86 2.42
C ASP A 221 1.04 7.20 1.09
N GLN A 222 1.23 6.33 0.10
CA GLN A 222 0.70 6.53 -1.24
C GLN A 222 0.24 5.20 -1.85
N VAL A 223 -0.83 5.27 -2.63
CA VAL A 223 -1.31 4.16 -3.46
C VAL A 223 -1.39 4.65 -4.89
N THR A 224 -0.69 3.95 -5.79
CA THR A 224 -0.77 4.16 -7.22
C THR A 224 -1.46 2.96 -7.86
N VAL A 225 -2.58 3.23 -8.52
CA VAL A 225 -3.32 2.24 -9.29
C VAL A 225 -3.14 2.53 -10.76
N GLN A 226 -2.65 1.55 -11.49
CA GLN A 226 -2.48 1.63 -12.93
C GLN A 226 -3.33 0.54 -13.57
N THR A 227 -4.18 0.93 -14.54
CA THR A 227 -5.18 0.03 -15.16
C THR A 227 -4.84 -0.35 -16.61
N GLY A 228 -3.63 -0.02 -17.07
CA GLY A 228 -3.09 -0.46 -18.36
C GLY A 228 -1.76 0.20 -18.71
N GLY A 229 -1.08 -0.34 -19.73
CA GLY A 229 0.16 0.20 -20.30
C GLY A 229 1.32 0.22 -19.32
N TYR A 230 1.91 -0.93 -18.99
CA TYR A 230 2.96 -1.01 -17.97
C TYR A 230 4.36 -1.02 -18.59
N GLU A 231 5.35 -0.55 -17.85
CA GLU A 231 6.75 -0.71 -18.26
C GLU A 231 7.16 -2.19 -18.20
N ALA A 232 7.99 -2.62 -19.14
CA ALA A 232 8.43 -4.02 -19.25
C ALA A 232 9.16 -4.53 -18.00
N LYS A 233 9.71 -3.63 -17.18
CA LYS A 233 10.47 -3.96 -15.96
C LYS A 233 9.65 -4.68 -14.90
N TYR A 234 8.33 -4.48 -14.87
CA TYR A 234 7.49 -5.09 -13.84
C TYR A 234 7.14 -6.56 -14.15
N GLY A 235 6.95 -6.90 -15.44
CA GLY A 235 6.75 -8.27 -15.95
C GLY A 235 5.58 -9.06 -15.36
N GLN A 236 5.21 -10.18 -15.99
CA GLN A 236 4.36 -11.23 -15.38
C GLN A 236 2.98 -10.81 -14.81
N PHE A 237 2.37 -9.73 -15.31
CA PHE A 237 0.94 -9.40 -15.12
C PHE A 237 0.41 -8.65 -16.34
N GLY A 238 -0.90 -8.74 -16.61
CA GLY A 238 -1.51 -8.32 -17.87
C GLY A 238 -2.67 -7.34 -17.74
N THR A 239 -3.17 -7.09 -16.52
CA THR A 239 -4.45 -6.38 -16.32
C THR A 239 -4.28 -5.08 -15.56
N GLY A 240 -3.88 -5.16 -14.29
CA GLY A 240 -3.77 -4.08 -13.31
C GLY A 240 -2.45 -4.11 -12.55
N MET A 241 -1.95 -2.95 -12.13
CA MET A 241 -0.86 -2.83 -11.16
C MET A 241 -1.28 -1.95 -10.00
N ILE A 242 -1.00 -2.41 -8.79
CA ILE A 242 -1.10 -1.62 -7.56
C ILE A 242 0.32 -1.45 -7.02
N GLN A 243 0.75 -0.21 -6.82
CA GLN A 243 1.96 0.12 -6.08
C GLN A 243 1.59 0.81 -4.78
N ILE A 244 2.18 0.33 -3.70
CA ILE A 244 1.93 0.82 -2.36
C ILE A 244 3.27 1.28 -1.81
N VAL A 245 3.29 2.53 -1.38
CA VAL A 245 4.40 3.14 -0.67
C VAL A 245 3.96 3.30 0.76
N SER A 246 4.72 2.73 1.68
CA SER A 246 4.43 2.82 3.11
C SER A 246 5.17 3.98 3.76
N LYS A 247 4.61 4.54 4.84
CA LYS A 247 5.20 5.62 5.61
C LYS A 247 6.54 5.24 6.25
N ARG A 248 7.40 6.24 6.41
CA ARG A 248 8.71 6.14 7.07
C ARG A 248 8.83 7.14 8.20
N GLY A 249 9.87 7.00 9.01
CA GLY A 249 10.11 7.88 10.15
C GLY A 249 10.39 9.33 9.73
N GLY A 250 9.66 10.27 10.31
CA GLY A 250 9.83 11.71 10.08
C GLY A 250 11.01 12.31 10.86
N LYS A 251 11.26 13.61 10.64
CA LYS A 251 12.27 14.39 11.39
C LYS A 251 11.90 14.68 12.84
N SER A 252 10.61 14.63 13.14
CA SER A 252 10.05 14.90 14.46
C SER A 252 9.24 13.71 14.91
N LEU A 253 9.18 13.49 16.22
CA LEU A 253 8.29 12.48 16.79
C LEU A 253 6.84 12.89 16.53
N ALA A 254 6.07 12.00 15.93
CA ALA A 254 4.65 12.16 15.69
C ALA A 254 3.95 10.80 15.83
N GLY A 255 2.70 10.82 16.27
CA GLY A 255 1.89 9.62 16.39
C GLY A 255 0.41 9.94 16.32
N SER A 256 -0.39 8.91 16.08
CA SER A 256 -1.85 9.00 16.03
C SER A 256 -2.47 7.81 16.74
N GLY A 257 -3.65 8.01 17.30
CA GLY A 257 -4.48 6.96 17.86
C GLY A 257 -5.93 7.19 17.44
N GLU A 258 -6.60 6.13 17.02
CA GLU A 258 -8.01 6.17 16.65
C GLU A 258 -8.69 4.91 17.18
N VAL A 259 -9.90 5.09 17.72
CA VAL A 259 -10.79 4.00 18.08
C VAL A 259 -12.11 4.24 17.36
N VAL A 260 -12.54 3.27 16.56
CA VAL A 260 -13.82 3.30 15.84
C VAL A 260 -14.67 2.15 16.35
N THR A 261 -15.89 2.45 16.79
CA THR A 261 -16.88 1.44 17.17
C THR A 261 -18.10 1.58 16.27
N SER A 262 -18.72 0.46 15.90
CA SER A 262 -19.95 0.46 15.09
C SER A 262 -21.10 -0.24 15.82
N ASP A 263 -22.32 0.12 15.43
CA ASP A 263 -23.56 -0.49 15.93
C ASP A 263 -23.67 -1.99 15.56
N TYR A 264 -22.85 -2.46 14.63
CA TYR A 264 -22.77 -3.86 14.18
C TYR A 264 -21.71 -4.67 14.95
N GLY A 265 -21.25 -4.18 16.10
CA GLY A 265 -20.29 -4.91 16.94
C GLY A 265 -18.88 -4.97 16.35
N THR A 266 -18.51 -4.02 15.48
CA THR A 266 -17.13 -3.88 14.99
C THR A 266 -16.40 -2.82 15.80
N SER A 267 -15.22 -3.15 16.30
CA SER A 267 -14.30 -2.23 16.96
C SER A 267 -12.96 -2.25 16.24
N VAL A 268 -12.46 -1.08 15.85
CA VAL A 268 -11.16 -0.89 15.20
C VAL A 268 -10.29 -0.02 16.10
N TYR A 269 -9.07 -0.46 16.34
CA TYR A 269 -8.06 0.23 17.13
C TYR A 269 -6.85 0.48 16.25
N ASN A 270 -6.59 1.75 15.92
CA ASN A 270 -5.44 2.16 15.12
C ASN A 270 -4.47 2.95 15.97
N LEU A 271 -3.20 2.56 15.92
CA LEU A 271 -2.10 3.26 16.59
C LEU A 271 -0.97 3.43 15.60
N SER A 272 -0.36 4.62 15.57
CA SER A 272 0.87 4.85 14.82
C SER A 272 1.83 5.74 15.59
N LEU A 273 3.13 5.52 15.40
CA LEU A 273 4.19 6.32 15.99
C LEU A 273 5.40 6.28 15.06
N GLY A 274 6.01 7.44 14.82
CA GLY A 274 7.26 7.51 14.08
C GLY A 274 8.02 8.79 14.33
N GLY A 275 9.31 8.76 14.02
CA GLY A 275 10.22 9.88 14.24
C GLY A 275 11.68 9.44 14.21
N PRO A 276 12.60 10.35 14.59
CA PRO A 276 14.01 10.04 14.70
C PRO A 276 14.30 9.27 15.99
N VAL A 277 15.15 8.24 15.91
CA VAL A 277 15.87 7.69 17.06
C VAL A 277 17.18 8.47 17.23
N THR A 278 17.85 8.75 16.11
CA THR A 278 19.05 9.60 16.00
C THR A 278 18.96 10.42 14.71
N ASP A 279 19.95 11.26 14.42
CA ASP A 279 20.01 11.98 13.15
C ASP A 279 20.11 11.05 11.92
N GLN A 280 20.62 9.83 12.13
CA GLN A 280 20.85 8.84 11.08
C GLN A 280 19.80 7.71 11.07
N ILE A 281 19.09 7.49 12.18
CA ILE A 281 18.13 6.40 12.33
C ILE A 281 16.75 6.97 12.57
N ARG A 282 15.80 6.59 11.72
CA ARG A 282 14.39 6.94 11.87
C ARG A 282 13.54 5.69 11.89
N PHE A 283 12.42 5.74 12.59
CA PHE A 283 11.50 4.63 12.67
C PHE A 283 10.06 5.08 12.41
N TYR A 284 9.25 4.16 11.94
CA TYR A 284 7.80 4.28 11.90
C TYR A 284 7.18 2.93 12.26
N ALA A 285 6.14 2.93 13.06
CA ALA A 285 5.38 1.74 13.41
C ALA A 285 3.89 2.05 13.37
N ALA A 286 3.09 1.09 12.92
CA ALA A 286 1.65 1.16 12.97
C ALA A 286 1.05 -0.20 13.37
N LEU A 287 -0.01 -0.14 14.15
CA LEU A 287 -0.82 -1.27 14.57
C LEU A 287 -2.27 -0.96 14.24
N ASP A 288 -2.93 -1.91 13.60
CA ASP A 288 -4.37 -1.93 13.37
C ASP A 288 -4.91 -3.24 13.94
N TYR A 289 -5.85 -3.14 14.87
CA TYR A 289 -6.58 -4.29 15.40
C TYR A 289 -8.06 -4.08 15.17
N THR A 290 -8.67 -4.97 14.40
CA THR A 290 -10.11 -4.98 14.12
C THR A 290 -10.72 -6.23 14.75
N ALA A 291 -11.64 -6.03 15.69
CA ALA A 291 -12.50 -7.06 16.25
C ALA A 291 -13.91 -6.87 15.70
N ALA A 292 -14.49 -7.91 15.11
CA ALA A 292 -15.87 -7.93 14.66
C ALA A 292 -16.60 -9.09 15.35
N GLU A 293 -17.68 -8.78 16.06
CA GLU A 293 -18.57 -9.79 16.65
C GLU A 293 -19.27 -10.62 15.57
N ASP A 294 -19.67 -9.97 14.48
CA ASP A 294 -20.16 -10.60 13.25
C ASP A 294 -19.66 -9.85 12.01
N ALA A 295 -18.70 -10.43 11.29
CA ALA A 295 -18.13 -9.86 10.07
C ALA A 295 -19.06 -9.97 8.85
N GLU A 296 -20.12 -10.78 8.95
CA GLU A 296 -21.10 -10.98 7.88
C GLU A 296 -22.52 -10.96 8.45
N PRO A 297 -22.99 -9.81 9.00
CA PRO A 297 -24.30 -9.72 9.61
C PRO A 297 -25.38 -10.01 8.56
N GLY A 298 -25.92 -11.23 8.61
CA GLY A 298 -26.98 -11.69 7.73
C GLY A 298 -28.35 -11.48 8.39
N VAL A 299 -29.25 -10.81 7.68
CA VAL A 299 -30.67 -10.87 8.00
C VAL A 299 -31.22 -12.10 7.29
N PHE A 300 -31.44 -13.19 8.04
CA PHE A 300 -32.10 -14.43 7.63
C PHE A 300 -32.02 -14.72 6.12
N GLY A 301 -31.04 -15.51 5.69
CA GLY A 301 -30.94 -15.99 4.30
C GLY A 301 -32.32 -16.35 3.72
N HIS A 302 -32.80 -15.53 2.76
CA HIS A 302 -34.10 -15.73 2.15
C HIS A 302 -34.22 -17.16 1.60
N PRO A 303 -35.32 -17.87 1.85
CA PRO A 303 -35.54 -19.14 1.16
C PRO A 303 -35.58 -18.86 -0.34
N VAL A 304 -34.65 -19.46 -1.09
CA VAL A 304 -34.68 -19.43 -2.55
C VAL A 304 -35.93 -20.18 -3.00
N ILE A 305 -36.97 -19.46 -3.39
CA ILE A 305 -38.17 -20.03 -4.02
C ILE A 305 -37.77 -20.45 -5.43
N ARG A 306 -37.49 -21.75 -5.62
CA ARG A 306 -37.44 -22.33 -6.97
C ARG A 306 -38.88 -22.56 -7.43
N TYR A 307 -39.33 -21.78 -8.39
CA TYR A 307 -40.59 -22.04 -9.08
C TYR A 307 -40.45 -23.32 -9.90
N ASN A 308 -41.16 -24.38 -9.50
CA ASN A 308 -41.44 -25.49 -10.39
C ASN A 308 -42.69 -25.10 -11.19
N THR A 309 -42.60 -24.99 -12.51
CA THR A 309 -43.66 -24.50 -13.41
C THR A 309 -44.83 -25.48 -13.60
N THR A 310 -44.99 -26.47 -12.70
CA THR A 310 -45.94 -27.59 -12.89
C THR A 310 -46.83 -27.90 -11.68
N GLY A 311 -47.17 -26.92 -10.85
CA GLY A 311 -48.23 -27.15 -9.86
C GLY A 311 -48.42 -26.02 -8.86
N ILE A 312 -49.65 -25.52 -8.81
CA ILE A 312 -50.14 -24.57 -7.80
C ILE A 312 -49.94 -25.19 -6.41
N SER A 313 -49.17 -24.53 -5.55
CA SER A 313 -49.25 -24.74 -4.10
C SER A 313 -49.26 -23.38 -3.40
N ASN A 314 -50.22 -23.26 -2.48
CA ASN A 314 -50.70 -22.09 -1.75
C ASN A 314 -49.65 -21.00 -1.41
N PRO A 315 -49.97 -19.70 -1.59
CA PRO A 315 -49.16 -18.63 -1.04
C PRO A 315 -49.62 -18.36 0.40
N ASP A 316 -48.95 -18.95 1.39
CA ASP A 316 -49.00 -18.35 2.73
C ASP A 316 -47.98 -17.20 2.74
N PRO A 317 -48.39 -15.94 2.95
CA PRO A 317 -47.47 -14.83 3.11
C PRO A 317 -46.71 -15.03 4.43
N VAL A 318 -45.38 -15.15 4.36
CA VAL A 318 -44.54 -15.18 5.56
C VAL A 318 -44.32 -13.74 6.01
N ILE A 319 -44.80 -13.46 7.22
CA ILE A 319 -44.56 -12.24 7.98
C ILE A 319 -43.06 -12.21 8.31
N ASN A 320 -42.38 -11.15 7.87
CA ASN A 320 -41.01 -10.83 8.25
C ASN A 320 -40.89 -10.84 9.79
N ASP A 321 -39.85 -11.49 10.31
CA ASP A 321 -39.43 -11.50 11.74
C ASP A 321 -39.88 -12.68 12.64
N THR A 322 -40.46 -13.77 12.12
CA THR A 322 -40.73 -14.97 12.95
C THR A 322 -40.10 -16.26 12.42
N ALA A 323 -39.19 -16.85 13.20
CA ALA A 323 -38.65 -18.17 12.94
C ALA A 323 -39.71 -19.25 13.20
N ILE A 324 -40.11 -20.01 12.16
CA ILE A 324 -41.11 -21.08 12.30
C ILE A 324 -40.40 -22.41 12.56
N PHE A 325 -40.64 -23.00 13.74
CA PHE A 325 -40.19 -24.35 14.09
C PHE A 325 -41.27 -25.39 13.76
N VAL A 326 -40.84 -26.55 13.28
CA VAL A 326 -41.65 -27.76 13.08
C VAL A 326 -41.02 -28.91 13.86
N THR A 327 -41.83 -29.68 14.58
CA THR A 327 -41.37 -30.92 15.22
C THR A 327 -41.32 -32.05 14.19
N ASP A 328 -40.20 -32.76 14.11
CA ASP A 328 -40.11 -33.99 13.34
C ASP A 328 -40.88 -35.14 14.02
N GLN A 329 -40.96 -36.29 13.34
CA GLN A 329 -41.70 -37.46 13.79
C GLN A 329 -41.19 -38.04 15.13
N ASN A 330 -40.03 -37.57 15.60
CA ASN A 330 -39.41 -37.96 16.88
C ASN A 330 -39.45 -36.80 17.90
N GLY A 331 -40.24 -35.75 17.65
CA GLY A 331 -40.40 -34.60 18.55
C GLY A 331 -39.23 -33.60 18.53
N ARG A 332 -38.28 -33.72 17.59
CA ARG A 332 -37.16 -32.76 17.49
C ARG A 332 -37.59 -31.51 16.74
N LEU A 333 -37.38 -30.34 17.33
CA LEU A 333 -37.61 -29.05 16.68
C LEU A 333 -36.62 -28.87 15.49
N LYS A 334 -37.16 -28.55 14.32
CA LYS A 334 -36.43 -28.22 13.09
C LYS A 334 -36.99 -26.94 12.49
N TYR A 335 -36.20 -26.17 11.77
CA TYR A 335 -36.71 -25.03 11.03
C TYR A 335 -37.59 -25.46 9.86
N LYS A 336 -38.71 -24.77 9.66
CA LYS A 336 -39.60 -24.98 8.52
C LYS A 336 -38.87 -24.56 7.23
N ARG A 337 -38.80 -25.48 6.25
CA ARG A 337 -38.36 -25.20 4.86
C ARG A 337 -36.96 -24.57 4.71
N GLY A 338 -35.95 -25.16 5.35
CA GLY A 338 -34.54 -24.85 5.02
C GLY A 338 -34.05 -23.47 5.46
N ALA A 339 -34.85 -22.70 6.19
CA ALA A 339 -34.36 -21.54 6.93
C ALA A 339 -33.29 -22.02 7.91
N ARG A 340 -32.03 -21.66 7.65
CA ARG A 340 -30.95 -21.82 8.62
C ARG A 340 -30.73 -20.45 9.22
N PRO A 341 -30.76 -20.29 10.54
CA PRO A 341 -30.34 -19.03 11.14
C PRO A 341 -28.91 -18.74 10.68
N ASP A 342 -28.63 -17.47 10.36
CA ASP A 342 -27.30 -17.07 9.89
C ASP A 342 -26.25 -17.44 10.94
N ARG A 343 -25.05 -17.77 10.45
CA ARG A 343 -23.92 -18.08 11.30
C ARG A 343 -23.33 -16.76 11.78
N VAL A 344 -23.07 -16.64 13.08
CA VAL A 344 -22.28 -15.51 13.60
C VAL A 344 -20.84 -15.77 13.19
N ASN A 345 -20.26 -14.84 12.42
CA ASN A 345 -18.91 -14.95 11.91
C ASN A 345 -18.02 -13.94 12.64
N ALA A 346 -17.64 -14.24 13.88
CA ALA A 346 -16.71 -13.39 14.61
C ALA A 346 -15.33 -13.42 13.96
N SER A 347 -14.66 -12.27 13.89
CA SER A 347 -13.32 -12.19 13.35
C SER A 347 -12.43 -11.22 14.10
N ASP A 348 -11.18 -11.61 14.27
CA ASP A 348 -10.10 -10.76 14.78
C ASP A 348 -9.06 -10.60 13.68
N LEU A 349 -8.76 -9.37 13.30
CA LEU A 349 -7.68 -9.02 12.37
C LEU A 349 -6.65 -8.16 13.11
N THR A 350 -5.40 -8.60 13.10
CA THR A 350 -4.26 -7.84 13.62
C THR A 350 -3.29 -7.57 12.49
N ASN A 351 -3.03 -6.29 12.23
CA ASN A 351 -2.05 -5.82 11.27
C ASN A 351 -0.98 -5.01 12.00
N PHE A 352 0.27 -5.36 11.82
CA PHE A 352 1.42 -4.65 12.36
C PHE A 352 2.38 -4.32 11.23
N TYR A 353 2.80 -3.06 11.19
CA TYR A 353 3.80 -2.55 10.26
C TYR A 353 4.90 -1.87 11.04
N ALA A 354 6.15 -2.10 10.63
CA ALA A 354 7.27 -1.29 11.08
C ALA A 354 8.26 -1.01 9.95
N ASN A 355 8.88 0.16 10.02
CA ASN A 355 9.98 0.55 9.16
C ASN A 355 11.08 1.20 9.98
N VAL A 356 12.32 0.84 9.65
CA VAL A 356 13.52 1.49 10.17
C VAL A 356 14.37 1.92 8.99
N SER A 357 14.59 3.22 8.89
CA SER A 357 15.47 3.84 7.91
C SER A 357 16.80 4.20 8.57
N TYR A 358 17.91 3.81 7.94
CA TYR A 358 19.26 4.14 8.37
C TYR A 358 20.03 4.83 7.24
N THR A 359 20.41 6.09 7.49
CA THR A 359 21.17 6.94 6.56
C THR A 359 22.49 7.36 7.23
N PRO A 360 23.55 6.52 7.17
CA PRO A 360 24.82 6.84 7.82
C PRO A 360 25.51 8.07 7.23
N ASN A 361 25.33 8.32 5.93
CA ASN A 361 25.93 9.42 5.19
C ASN A 361 25.13 9.73 3.92
N ALA A 362 25.61 10.67 3.12
CA ALA A 362 24.97 11.08 1.86
C ALA A 362 25.01 10.02 0.73
N VAL A 363 25.79 8.95 0.91
CA VAL A 363 26.11 7.98 -0.14
C VAL A 363 25.35 6.67 0.08
N MET A 364 24.89 6.39 1.29
CA MET A 364 24.23 5.13 1.66
C MET A 364 22.91 5.36 2.37
N GLN A 365 21.90 4.58 1.98
CA GLN A 365 20.61 4.51 2.67
C GLN A 365 20.14 3.06 2.74
N PHE A 366 19.64 2.67 3.90
CA PHE A 366 19.06 1.35 4.15
C PHE A 366 17.67 1.50 4.74
N ASP A 367 16.73 0.69 4.26
CA ASP A 367 15.35 0.65 4.75
C ASP A 367 14.98 -0.79 5.04
N LEU A 368 14.67 -1.08 6.31
CA LEU A 368 14.10 -2.36 6.73
C LEU A 368 12.61 -2.17 6.97
N THR A 369 11.79 -2.88 6.20
CA THR A 369 10.34 -2.89 6.34
C THR A 369 9.89 -4.26 6.82
N THR A 370 9.04 -4.30 7.85
CA THR A 370 8.40 -5.51 8.34
C THR A 370 6.89 -5.32 8.37
N LEU A 371 6.17 -6.36 7.94
CA LEU A 371 4.72 -6.44 8.00
C LEU A 371 4.34 -7.79 8.60
N PHE A 372 3.39 -7.76 9.50
CA PHE A 372 2.70 -8.92 10.02
C PHE A 372 1.20 -8.69 9.91
N SER A 373 0.48 -9.65 9.36
CA SER A 373 -0.97 -9.66 9.37
C SER A 373 -1.44 -11.02 9.87
N SER A 374 -2.43 -11.05 10.75
CA SER A 374 -3.07 -12.27 11.22
C SER A 374 -4.57 -12.07 11.29
N ILE A 375 -5.32 -12.96 10.64
CA ILE A 375 -6.77 -12.99 10.71
C ILE A 375 -7.22 -14.33 11.28
N LYS A 376 -8.12 -14.25 12.27
CA LYS A 376 -8.79 -15.40 12.88
C LYS A 376 -10.28 -15.25 12.64
N ARG A 377 -10.92 -16.29 12.12
CA ARG A 377 -12.38 -16.34 11.90
C ARG A 377 -12.99 -17.50 12.66
N ASN A 378 -13.98 -17.18 13.48
CA ASN A 378 -14.77 -18.11 14.27
C ASN A 378 -16.19 -18.12 13.72
N GLN A 379 -16.62 -19.26 13.18
CA GLN A 379 -18.00 -19.45 12.76
C GLN A 379 -18.77 -20.18 13.85
N PHE A 380 -19.77 -19.52 14.43
CA PHE A 380 -20.67 -20.13 15.39
C PHE A 380 -21.97 -20.53 14.70
N SER A 381 -22.47 -21.74 15.01
CA SER A 381 -23.86 -22.06 14.71
C SER A 381 -24.73 -21.25 15.67
N SER A 382 -25.74 -20.56 15.15
CA SER A 382 -26.70 -19.74 15.91
C SER A 382 -27.51 -20.50 16.96
N HIS A 383 -27.40 -21.84 17.02
CA HIS A 383 -27.88 -22.65 18.14
C HIS A 383 -27.00 -22.58 19.40
N ILE A 384 -25.77 -22.05 19.29
CA ILE A 384 -24.76 -22.02 20.35
C ILE A 384 -24.29 -20.58 20.54
N LEU A 385 -25.14 -19.76 21.15
CA LEU A 385 -24.80 -18.40 21.61
C LEU A 385 -24.03 -18.41 22.96
N LEU A 386 -23.74 -19.59 23.52
CA LEU A 386 -23.21 -19.75 24.90
C LEU A 386 -21.96 -20.65 25.01
N SER A 387 -21.16 -20.81 23.95
CA SER A 387 -19.85 -21.48 24.06
C SER A 387 -18.74 -20.58 23.52
N PRO A 388 -18.01 -19.84 24.41
CA PRO A 388 -16.97 -18.91 24.00
C PRO A 388 -15.66 -19.60 23.57
N SER A 389 -15.55 -20.93 23.72
CA SER A 389 -14.30 -21.68 23.54
C SER A 389 -14.15 -22.33 22.15
N GLY A 390 -14.77 -21.74 21.12
CA GLY A 390 -14.64 -22.24 19.75
C GLY A 390 -13.20 -22.07 19.24
N VAL A 391 -12.57 -23.19 18.87
CA VAL A 391 -11.28 -23.16 18.16
C VAL A 391 -11.49 -22.45 16.81
N PRO A 392 -10.61 -21.53 16.39
CA PRO A 392 -10.75 -20.85 15.11
C PRO A 392 -10.87 -21.83 13.96
N ARG A 393 -11.90 -21.62 13.12
CA ARG A 393 -12.18 -22.47 11.96
C ARG A 393 -11.20 -22.14 10.82
N GLU A 394 -10.72 -20.90 10.79
CA GLU A 394 -9.73 -20.39 9.85
C GLU A 394 -8.78 -19.42 10.59
N GLU A 395 -7.49 -19.67 10.48
CA GLU A 395 -6.42 -18.76 10.90
C GLU A 395 -5.46 -18.62 9.71
N ARG A 396 -5.17 -17.37 9.34
CA ARG A 396 -4.19 -17.05 8.30
C ARG A 396 -3.29 -15.96 8.82
N SER A 397 -1.98 -16.18 8.68
CA SER A 397 -0.99 -15.15 8.98
C SER A 397 -0.10 -14.92 7.76
N THR A 398 0.27 -13.67 7.55
CA THR A 398 1.16 -13.23 6.48
C THR A 398 2.30 -12.43 7.07
N TYR A 399 3.51 -12.72 6.64
CA TYR A 399 4.72 -12.03 7.07
C TYR A 399 5.45 -11.49 5.86
N VAL A 400 5.84 -10.22 5.89
CA VAL A 400 6.72 -9.63 4.88
C VAL A 400 7.90 -8.99 5.58
N VAL A 401 9.10 -9.28 5.12
CA VAL A 401 10.33 -8.59 5.52
C VAL A 401 11.01 -8.14 4.24
N ASN A 402 11.30 -6.85 4.11
CA ASN A 402 11.98 -6.28 2.97
C ASN A 402 13.14 -5.40 3.44
N LEU A 403 14.35 -5.72 3.01
CA LEU A 403 15.53 -4.88 3.18
C LEU A 403 15.87 -4.24 1.84
N THR A 404 15.84 -2.91 1.78
CA THR A 404 16.27 -2.13 0.63
C THR A 404 17.57 -1.40 0.96
N GLY A 405 18.55 -1.46 0.07
CA GLY A 405 19.83 -0.78 0.19
C GLY A 405 20.12 0.05 -1.05
N LYS A 406 20.56 1.29 -0.84
CA LYS A 406 20.90 2.24 -1.90
C LYS A 406 22.32 2.76 -1.72
N TYR A 407 23.05 2.83 -2.82
CA TYR A 407 24.39 3.39 -2.89
C TYR A 407 24.48 4.41 -4.02
N PHE A 408 24.75 5.68 -3.69
CA PHE A 408 24.81 6.78 -4.64
C PHE A 408 26.23 6.95 -5.19
N LEU A 409 26.44 6.65 -6.46
CA LEU A 409 27.73 6.85 -7.15
C LEU A 409 27.95 8.32 -7.53
N SER A 410 26.87 9.03 -7.82
CA SER A 410 26.83 10.47 -8.08
C SER A 410 25.40 11.00 -7.83
N PRO A 411 25.16 12.32 -7.89
CA PRO A 411 23.80 12.88 -7.82
C PRO A 411 22.86 12.38 -8.93
N SER A 412 23.41 11.76 -9.98
CA SER A 412 22.70 11.25 -11.16
C SER A 412 22.95 9.76 -11.43
N MET A 413 23.57 9.02 -10.51
CA MET A 413 23.81 7.58 -10.65
C MET A 413 23.76 6.88 -9.29
N PHE A 414 23.03 5.77 -9.20
CA PHE A 414 22.90 4.97 -7.99
C PHE A 414 22.80 3.49 -8.31
N LEU A 415 23.09 2.67 -7.30
CA LEU A 415 22.77 1.26 -7.24
C LEU A 415 21.69 1.06 -6.17
N GLU A 416 20.64 0.32 -6.50
CA GLU A 416 19.59 -0.08 -5.57
C GLU A 416 19.48 -1.60 -5.58
N GLY A 417 19.34 -2.18 -4.39
CA GLY A 417 19.17 -3.61 -4.19
C GLY A 417 18.11 -3.88 -3.15
N HIS A 418 17.37 -4.97 -3.35
CA HIS A 418 16.27 -5.38 -2.49
C HIS A 418 16.42 -6.85 -2.12
N ILE A 419 16.19 -7.17 -0.85
CA ILE A 419 16.12 -8.54 -0.34
C ILE A 419 14.82 -8.65 0.43
N GLY A 420 13.85 -9.36 -0.16
CA GLY A 420 12.52 -9.53 0.39
C GLY A 420 12.18 -10.98 0.61
N MET A 421 11.47 -11.25 1.70
CA MET A 421 10.80 -12.52 1.98
C MET A 421 9.33 -12.23 2.29
N TYR A 422 8.43 -13.00 1.71
CA TYR A 422 7.02 -13.01 2.08
C TYR A 422 6.56 -14.45 2.30
N SER A 423 5.67 -14.67 3.29
CA SER A 423 5.07 -15.97 3.60
C SER A 423 3.62 -15.84 4.01
#